data_AF-A0A940BFD5-F1
#
_entry.id   AF-A0A940BFD5-F1
#
_cell.length_a   1.000
_cell.length_b   1.000
_cell.length_c   1.000
_cell.angle_alpha   90.00
_cell.angle_beta   90.00
_cell.angle_gamma   90.00
#
_symmetry.space_group_name_H-M   'P 1'
#
loop_
_entity.id
_entity.type
_entity.pdbx_description
1 polymer ?
#
loop_
_entity_poly.entity_id
_entity_poly.type
_entity_poly.pdbx_seq_one_letter_code
_entity_poly.pdbx_strand_id
1 'polypeptide(L)'
;MMKPDSQIKSLLKALSQGVYEKEHIIAMAMLCAIAGESFFLLGPPGTAKSLVARRLKLAFKEGQSFEYLMSRFSTPDEIFGPVSISLLKNEDRYERVVDGFLPTATIVFLDEIWKASPSIQNALLTALNERIFQNGRNTISLPMKLLIAASNELPAEDEGLEALWDRFLVRMVSNCIQNEKTFYKMIRQQSFESPVIGENSLITEEQYSQWKKEIDAIDVPNEICDIITLIRKGFKKEIQKEEINKMNYYVSDRRWKKCVHLMQASAFLNGRKSIDMTDVPILMHCLWNRDETIPTVIDVIGRSFTEAIDNQLNKLENEIEKALKKASELPKEEVDKNNLPPKFALFNYFYYTIRDYKDGKCLFYKSDYNYISVDTPLDGIIYKDDKKQAWIIHAIYTGAPFDYKVRDNTDVKKIKLQKCKNGIIIDGTPYGFERQPGDSSSEDRMLDDENGKAPNMADLVIATIDNEIRPQFAKLQALFTKTKNTFLSDDDLSLMKNYLTKCGMHIEEIYVKAQNTQKLL
;
A
#
# COMPACT_ATOMS: atom_id res chain seq x y z
N MET A 1 -34.93 -1.68 -12.76
CA MET A 1 -33.83 -0.73 -12.52
C MET A 1 -32.51 -1.47 -12.63
N MET A 2 -31.52 -0.88 -13.30
CA MET A 2 -30.16 -1.41 -13.37
C MET A 2 -29.54 -1.35 -11.96
N LYS A 3 -28.74 -2.36 -11.57
CA LYS A 3 -28.06 -2.32 -10.26
C LYS A 3 -27.00 -1.21 -10.26
N PRO A 4 -26.75 -0.53 -9.13
CA PRO A 4 -25.79 0.58 -9.05
C PRO A 4 -24.41 0.22 -9.63
N ASP A 5 -23.90 -0.97 -9.32
CA ASP A 5 -22.59 -1.45 -9.79
C ASP A 5 -22.50 -1.56 -11.32
N SER A 6 -23.53 -2.16 -11.93
CA SER A 6 -23.60 -2.31 -13.39
C SER A 6 -23.79 -0.96 -14.09
N GLN A 7 -24.58 -0.07 -13.50
CA GLN A 7 -24.82 1.27 -14.02
C GLN A 7 -23.53 2.11 -14.00
N ILE A 8 -22.80 2.12 -12.88
CA ILE A 8 -21.53 2.85 -12.76
C ILE A 8 -20.47 2.31 -13.72
N LYS A 9 -20.33 0.97 -13.84
CA LYS A 9 -19.37 0.39 -14.80
C LYS A 9 -19.69 0.79 -16.24
N SER A 10 -20.97 0.83 -16.60
CA SER A 10 -21.40 1.29 -17.92
C SER A 10 -21.11 2.78 -18.13
N LEU A 11 -21.39 3.62 -17.13
CA LEU A 11 -21.10 5.05 -17.17
C LEU A 11 -19.61 5.31 -17.31
N LEU A 12 -18.77 4.70 -16.46
CA LEU A 12 -17.32 4.87 -16.52
C LEU A 12 -16.77 4.45 -17.88
N LYS A 13 -17.21 3.31 -18.42
CA LYS A 13 -16.81 2.88 -19.76
C LYS A 13 -17.16 3.91 -20.83
N ALA A 14 -18.33 4.56 -20.75
CA ALA A 14 -18.73 5.60 -21.70
C ALA A 14 -17.96 6.91 -21.50
N LEU A 15 -17.78 7.34 -20.24
CA LEU A 15 -17.09 8.57 -19.87
C LEU A 15 -15.61 8.55 -20.26
N SER A 16 -14.96 7.38 -20.16
CA SER A 16 -13.56 7.16 -20.53
C SER A 16 -13.32 7.11 -22.04
N GLN A 17 -14.36 7.07 -22.90
CA GLN A 17 -14.15 7.00 -24.35
C GLN A 17 -13.44 8.24 -24.88
N GLY A 18 -12.30 8.04 -25.57
CA GLY A 18 -11.50 9.13 -26.13
C GLY A 18 -10.75 9.95 -25.07
N VAL A 19 -10.70 9.47 -23.83
CA VAL A 19 -9.82 10.01 -22.79
C VAL A 19 -8.78 8.95 -22.44
N TYR A 20 -7.51 9.29 -22.55
CA TYR A 20 -6.42 8.33 -22.49
C TYR A 20 -5.61 8.48 -21.20
N GLU A 21 -5.37 7.37 -20.49
CA GLU A 21 -4.63 7.33 -19.22
C GLU A 21 -5.24 8.25 -18.14
N LYS A 22 -6.58 8.33 -18.13
CA LYS A 22 -7.38 9.08 -17.14
C LYS A 22 -8.56 8.29 -16.60
N GLU A 23 -8.66 7.01 -16.95
CA GLU A 23 -9.74 6.12 -16.56
C GLU A 23 -9.88 6.05 -15.04
N HIS A 24 -8.75 5.93 -14.34
CA HIS A 24 -8.73 5.93 -12.88
C HIS A 24 -9.15 7.27 -12.26
N ILE A 25 -8.68 8.38 -12.83
CA ILE A 25 -9.09 9.73 -12.40
C ILE A 25 -10.61 9.92 -12.57
N ILE A 26 -11.17 9.49 -13.70
CA ILE A 26 -12.62 9.56 -13.95
C ILE A 26 -13.37 8.66 -12.95
N ALA A 27 -12.86 7.45 -12.68
CA ALA A 27 -13.46 6.54 -11.71
C ALA A 27 -13.48 7.13 -10.29
N MET A 28 -12.36 7.67 -9.83
CA MET A 28 -12.24 8.29 -8.51
C MET A 28 -13.07 9.58 -8.39
N ALA A 29 -13.13 10.39 -9.45
CA ALA A 29 -13.97 11.59 -9.46
C ALA A 29 -15.48 11.24 -9.48
N MET A 30 -15.87 10.15 -10.17
CA MET A 30 -17.23 9.62 -10.11
C MET A 30 -17.58 9.11 -8.71
N LEU A 31 -16.65 8.40 -8.06
CA LEU A 31 -16.80 7.97 -6.67
C LEU A 31 -17.01 9.17 -5.74
N CYS A 32 -16.23 10.24 -5.90
CA CYS A 32 -16.39 11.48 -5.15
C CYS A 32 -17.75 12.14 -5.40
N ALA A 33 -18.22 12.17 -6.66
CA ALA A 33 -19.50 12.77 -6.99
C ALA A 33 -20.67 12.06 -6.28
N ILE A 34 -20.62 10.73 -6.23
CA ILE A 34 -21.64 9.90 -5.57
C ILE A 34 -21.55 10.04 -4.05
N ALA A 35 -20.34 10.00 -3.50
CA ALA A 35 -20.10 10.23 -2.06
C ALA A 35 -20.40 11.68 -1.64
N GLY A 36 -20.59 12.61 -2.59
CA GLY A 36 -20.76 14.03 -2.28
C GLY A 36 -19.50 14.66 -1.69
N GLU A 37 -18.33 14.21 -2.14
CA GLU A 37 -17.02 14.67 -1.72
C GLU A 37 -16.35 15.49 -2.84
N SER A 38 -15.33 16.24 -2.48
CA SER A 38 -14.57 17.11 -3.39
C SER A 38 -13.29 16.41 -3.86
N PHE A 39 -12.82 16.85 -5.02
CA PHE A 39 -11.73 16.21 -5.74
C PHE A 39 -10.70 17.26 -6.19
N PHE A 40 -9.41 16.97 -6.02
CA PHE A 40 -8.33 17.84 -6.45
C PHE A 40 -7.43 17.15 -7.46
N LEU A 41 -7.08 17.90 -8.51
CA LEU A 41 -6.17 17.48 -9.57
C LEU A 41 -4.90 18.33 -9.56
N LEU A 42 -3.79 17.71 -9.18
CA LEU A 42 -2.45 18.27 -9.36
C LEU A 42 -1.91 17.88 -10.73
N GLY A 43 -1.28 18.78 -11.45
CA GLY A 43 -0.48 18.42 -12.63
C GLY A 43 -0.38 19.55 -13.64
N PRO A 44 0.50 19.44 -14.65
CA PRO A 44 0.79 20.53 -15.57
C PRO A 44 -0.40 20.92 -16.46
N PRO A 45 -0.37 22.10 -17.11
CA PRO A 45 -1.41 22.49 -18.05
C PRO A 45 -1.45 21.52 -19.24
N GLY A 46 -2.64 21.30 -19.81
CA GLY A 46 -2.82 20.42 -20.97
C GLY A 46 -2.98 18.92 -20.67
N THR A 47 -3.02 18.49 -19.40
CA THR A 47 -3.22 17.07 -19.03
C THR A 47 -4.69 16.63 -18.94
N ALA A 48 -5.57 17.26 -19.72
CA ALA A 48 -7.01 16.96 -19.81
C ALA A 48 -7.80 17.07 -18.48
N LYS A 49 -7.36 17.90 -17.53
CA LYS A 49 -8.05 18.11 -16.24
C LYS A 49 -9.48 18.64 -16.40
N SER A 50 -9.67 19.68 -17.21
CA SER A 50 -11.00 20.25 -17.50
C SER A 50 -11.91 19.27 -18.25
N LEU A 51 -11.33 18.42 -19.10
CA LEU A 51 -12.07 17.40 -19.83
C LEU A 51 -12.71 16.38 -18.87
N VAL A 52 -12.01 15.93 -17.84
CA VAL A 52 -12.56 15.02 -16.82
C VAL A 52 -13.83 15.61 -16.21
N ALA A 53 -13.81 16.89 -15.83
CA ALA A 53 -14.98 17.56 -15.27
C ALA A 53 -16.14 17.66 -16.26
N ARG A 54 -15.87 18.02 -17.51
CA ARG A 54 -16.89 18.09 -18.58
C ARG A 54 -17.53 16.72 -18.84
N ARG A 55 -16.75 15.63 -18.76
CA ARG A 55 -17.26 14.27 -18.91
C ARG A 55 -18.20 13.92 -17.76
N LEU A 56 -17.81 14.19 -16.51
CA LEU A 56 -18.62 13.83 -15.33
C LEU A 56 -19.99 14.50 -15.29
N LYS A 57 -20.14 15.70 -15.88
CA LYS A 57 -21.46 16.32 -16.08
C LYS A 57 -22.44 15.38 -16.77
N LEU A 58 -21.98 14.63 -17.78
CA LEU A 58 -22.81 13.73 -18.58
C LEU A 58 -23.32 12.52 -17.79
N ALA A 59 -22.84 12.29 -16.56
CA ALA A 59 -23.29 11.17 -15.75
C ALA A 59 -24.65 11.41 -15.07
N PHE A 60 -25.06 12.67 -14.91
CA PHE A 60 -26.26 13.06 -14.17
C PHE A 60 -27.35 13.57 -15.13
N LYS A 61 -28.59 13.13 -14.89
CA LYS A 61 -29.76 13.65 -15.60
C LYS A 61 -29.94 15.13 -15.24
N GLU A 62 -30.11 15.98 -16.25
CA GLU A 62 -30.23 17.45 -16.08
C GLU A 62 -29.03 18.11 -15.38
N GLY A 63 -27.87 17.44 -15.38
CA GLY A 63 -26.66 17.97 -14.73
C GLY A 63 -26.20 19.29 -15.34
N GLN A 64 -26.11 20.32 -14.51
CA GLN A 64 -25.52 21.61 -14.89
C GLN A 64 -24.03 21.64 -14.53
N SER A 65 -23.21 22.22 -15.39
CA SER A 65 -21.77 22.35 -15.17
C SER A 65 -21.38 23.81 -15.10
N PHE A 66 -20.57 24.16 -14.11
CA PHE A 66 -19.90 25.45 -14.03
C PHE A 66 -18.39 25.23 -14.14
N GLU A 67 -17.74 25.96 -15.04
CA GLU A 67 -16.30 25.90 -15.27
C GLU A 67 -15.73 27.31 -15.23
N TYR A 68 -14.68 27.52 -14.44
CA TYR A 68 -14.06 28.82 -14.30
C TYR A 68 -12.56 28.70 -14.01
N LEU A 69 -11.74 29.53 -14.67
CA LEU A 69 -10.30 29.65 -14.46
C LEU A 69 -10.03 30.79 -13.47
N MET A 70 -9.47 30.46 -12.32
CA MET A 70 -9.17 31.43 -11.28
C MET A 70 -7.95 32.28 -11.62
N SER A 71 -8.06 33.56 -11.33
CA SER A 71 -6.97 34.53 -11.38
C SER A 71 -6.94 35.35 -10.09
N ARG A 72 -5.82 36.03 -9.84
CA ARG A 72 -5.70 36.94 -8.68
C ARG A 72 -6.69 38.11 -8.70
N PHE A 73 -7.32 38.37 -9.86
CA PHE A 73 -8.31 39.42 -10.05
C PHE A 73 -9.74 38.90 -10.09
N SER A 74 -9.94 37.58 -10.00
CA SER A 74 -11.27 36.98 -10.05
C SER A 74 -12.14 37.50 -8.92
N THR A 75 -13.32 37.99 -9.29
CA THR A 75 -14.28 38.59 -8.36
C THR A 75 -15.38 37.60 -7.99
N PRO A 76 -15.97 37.69 -6.79
CA PRO A 76 -17.12 36.84 -6.42
C PRO A 76 -18.29 36.91 -7.42
N ASP A 77 -18.47 38.03 -8.11
CA ASP A 77 -19.51 38.22 -9.14
C ASP A 77 -19.37 37.27 -10.32
N GLU A 78 -18.15 36.90 -10.70
CA GLU A 78 -17.90 35.99 -11.82
C GLU A 78 -18.13 34.52 -11.45
N ILE A 79 -18.03 34.17 -10.16
CA ILE A 79 -18.18 32.80 -9.66
C ILE A 79 -19.58 32.53 -9.16
N PHE A 80 -20.14 33.46 -8.38
CA PHE A 80 -21.41 33.31 -7.68
C PHE A 80 -22.55 34.10 -8.34
N GLY A 81 -22.25 34.83 -9.42
CA GLY A 81 -23.19 35.62 -10.18
C GLY A 81 -23.24 37.09 -9.75
N PRO A 82 -23.52 38.02 -10.68
CA PRO A 82 -23.48 39.45 -10.42
C PRO A 82 -24.62 39.89 -9.49
N VAL A 83 -24.40 40.98 -8.76
CA VAL A 83 -25.47 41.61 -7.96
C VAL A 83 -26.58 42.13 -8.88
N SER A 84 -27.83 41.81 -8.53
CA SER A 84 -29.01 42.28 -9.25
C SER A 84 -29.25 43.77 -9.01
N ILE A 85 -28.96 44.58 -10.01
CA ILE A 85 -29.19 46.03 -9.97
C ILE A 85 -30.68 46.34 -9.79
N SER A 86 -31.56 45.53 -10.40
CA SER A 86 -33.01 45.70 -10.31
C SER A 86 -33.52 45.50 -8.88
N LEU A 87 -33.08 44.43 -8.20
CA LEU A 87 -33.47 44.17 -6.81
C LEU A 87 -32.87 45.19 -5.84
N LEU A 88 -31.62 45.59 -6.08
CA LEU A 88 -30.97 46.60 -5.25
C LEU A 88 -31.66 47.97 -5.38
N LYS A 89 -32.00 48.38 -6.61
CA LYS A 89 -32.60 49.70 -6.88
C LYS A 89 -34.07 49.79 -6.50
N ASN A 90 -34.85 48.73 -6.74
CA ASN A 90 -36.30 48.77 -6.60
C ASN A 90 -36.78 48.23 -5.24
N GLU A 91 -36.02 47.31 -4.62
CA GLU A 91 -36.43 46.60 -3.40
C GLU A 91 -35.46 46.76 -2.23
N ASP A 92 -34.35 47.49 -2.40
CA ASP A 92 -33.26 47.63 -1.42
C ASP A 92 -32.72 46.27 -0.93
N ARG A 93 -32.66 45.30 -1.85
CA ARG A 93 -32.19 43.94 -1.60
C ARG A 93 -30.86 43.68 -2.29
N TYR A 94 -29.84 43.37 -1.50
CA TYR A 94 -28.56 42.91 -2.01
C TYR A 94 -28.61 41.40 -2.30
N GLU A 95 -28.99 41.05 -3.53
CA GLU A 95 -29.09 39.65 -3.99
C GLU A 95 -28.38 39.48 -5.35
N ARG A 96 -27.78 38.31 -5.56
CA ARG A 96 -27.05 37.90 -6.77
C ARG A 96 -27.94 37.11 -7.72
N VAL A 97 -27.73 37.30 -9.01
CA VAL A 97 -28.32 36.47 -10.08
C VAL A 97 -27.48 35.21 -10.22
N VAL A 98 -27.98 34.09 -9.69
CA VAL A 98 -27.20 32.85 -9.54
C VAL A 98 -27.35 31.85 -10.69
N ASP A 99 -28.27 32.11 -11.62
CA ASP A 99 -28.58 31.21 -12.73
C ASP A 99 -27.39 31.11 -13.69
N GLY A 100 -26.91 29.88 -13.92
CA GLY A 100 -25.74 29.61 -14.75
C GLY A 100 -24.39 29.76 -14.03
N PHE A 101 -24.40 30.09 -12.74
CA PHE A 101 -23.21 30.23 -11.89
C PHE A 101 -23.03 29.05 -10.94
N LEU A 102 -21.95 29.05 -10.16
CA LEU A 102 -21.64 28.00 -9.18
C LEU A 102 -22.85 27.59 -8.32
N PRO A 103 -23.70 28.50 -7.79
CA PRO A 103 -24.75 28.09 -6.86
C PRO A 103 -25.83 27.18 -7.46
N THR A 104 -25.98 27.16 -8.79
CA THR A 104 -26.98 26.33 -9.49
C THR A 104 -26.37 25.08 -10.13
N ALA A 105 -25.04 24.94 -10.13
CA ALA A 105 -24.34 23.85 -10.81
C ALA A 105 -24.30 22.53 -10.03
N THR A 106 -24.49 21.42 -10.77
CA THR A 106 -24.34 20.04 -10.28
C THR A 106 -22.88 19.64 -10.18
N ILE A 107 -22.08 20.00 -11.19
CA ILE A 107 -20.63 19.74 -11.26
C ILE A 107 -19.91 21.07 -11.42
N VAL A 108 -18.95 21.33 -10.54
CA VAL A 108 -18.17 22.56 -10.52
C VAL A 108 -16.71 22.24 -10.81
N PHE A 109 -16.10 22.93 -11.77
CA PHE A 109 -14.68 22.85 -12.08
C PHE A 109 -14.01 24.21 -11.90
N LEU A 110 -13.04 24.28 -11.00
CA LEU A 110 -12.26 25.48 -10.72
C LEU A 110 -10.79 25.21 -11.03
N ASP A 111 -10.28 25.82 -12.09
CA ASP A 111 -8.87 25.71 -12.44
C ASP A 111 -8.05 26.81 -11.75
N GLU A 112 -6.81 26.52 -11.43
CA GLU A 112 -5.89 27.37 -10.67
C GLU A 112 -6.44 27.88 -9.33
N ILE A 113 -7.07 26.97 -8.57
CA ILE A 113 -7.82 27.30 -7.34
C ILE A 113 -7.04 28.13 -6.31
N TRP A 114 -5.71 27.98 -6.24
CA TRP A 114 -4.86 28.71 -5.29
C TRP A 114 -4.71 30.20 -5.61
N LYS A 115 -5.10 30.63 -6.81
CA LYS A 115 -5.11 32.05 -7.21
C LYS A 115 -6.39 32.77 -6.79
N ALA A 116 -7.37 32.08 -6.20
CA ALA A 116 -8.64 32.66 -5.77
C ALA A 116 -8.44 33.72 -4.67
N SER A 117 -9.25 34.79 -4.70
CA SER A 117 -9.22 35.82 -3.65
C SER A 117 -9.77 35.29 -2.31
N PRO A 118 -9.38 35.87 -1.16
CA PRO A 118 -9.86 35.44 0.16
C PRO A 118 -11.39 35.41 0.29
N SER A 119 -12.09 36.34 -0.35
CA SER A 119 -13.56 36.37 -0.38
C SER A 119 -14.16 35.14 -1.08
N ILE A 120 -13.56 34.72 -2.19
CA ILE A 120 -13.97 33.50 -2.91
C ILE A 120 -13.66 32.26 -2.06
N GLN A 121 -12.48 32.19 -1.46
CA GLN A 121 -12.07 31.06 -0.62
C GLN A 121 -13.05 30.84 0.55
N ASN A 122 -13.45 31.90 1.25
CA ASN A 122 -14.41 31.83 2.36
C ASN A 122 -15.81 31.35 1.91
N ALA A 123 -16.28 31.85 0.77
CA ALA A 123 -17.54 31.40 0.19
C ALA A 123 -17.46 29.91 -0.22
N LEU A 124 -16.34 29.47 -0.80
CA LEU A 124 -16.12 28.08 -1.17
C LEU A 124 -16.04 27.15 0.04
N LEU A 125 -15.46 27.59 1.17
CA LEU A 125 -15.48 26.80 2.41
C LEU A 125 -16.90 26.49 2.86
N THR A 126 -17.79 27.48 2.83
CA THR A 126 -19.21 27.31 3.18
C THR A 126 -19.89 26.37 2.19
N ALA A 127 -19.67 26.59 0.89
CA ALA A 127 -20.23 25.77 -0.19
C ALA A 127 -19.78 24.30 -0.14
N LEU A 128 -18.52 24.04 0.25
CA LEU A 128 -17.96 22.68 0.35
C LEU A 128 -18.41 21.93 1.61
N ASN A 129 -18.68 22.66 2.70
CA ASN A 129 -19.03 22.04 3.99
C ASN A 129 -20.51 21.85 4.19
N GLU A 130 -21.25 22.95 4.06
CA GLU A 130 -22.66 23.02 4.41
C GLU A 130 -23.53 22.80 3.18
N ARG A 131 -22.94 22.82 1.98
CA ARG A 131 -23.66 22.74 0.70
C ARG A 131 -24.71 23.84 0.60
N ILE A 132 -24.40 25.03 1.12
CA ILE A 132 -25.23 26.22 1.03
C ILE A 132 -24.45 27.41 0.49
N PHE A 133 -25.18 28.40 -0.04
CA PHE A 133 -24.67 29.70 -0.42
C PHE A 133 -25.55 30.81 0.19
N GLN A 134 -24.91 31.79 0.83
CA GLN A 134 -25.59 32.95 1.39
C GLN A 134 -25.78 34.00 0.30
N ASN A 135 -27.01 34.14 -0.19
CA ASN A 135 -27.39 35.13 -1.20
C ASN A 135 -28.15 36.29 -0.54
N GLY A 136 -27.40 37.29 -0.05
CA GLY A 136 -27.98 38.40 0.69
C GLY A 136 -28.56 37.93 2.02
N ARG A 137 -29.89 38.01 2.16
CA ARG A 137 -30.62 37.55 3.35
C ARG A 137 -31.07 36.09 3.24
N ASN A 138 -31.03 35.51 2.05
CA ASN A 138 -31.55 34.17 1.79
C ASN A 138 -30.40 33.16 1.72
N THR A 139 -30.63 31.97 2.26
CA THR A 139 -29.71 30.84 2.13
C THR A 139 -30.22 29.89 1.05
N ILE A 140 -29.38 29.61 0.05
CA ILE A 140 -29.69 28.72 -1.07
C ILE A 140 -28.97 27.39 -0.86
N SER A 141 -29.68 26.27 -0.96
CA SER A 141 -29.06 24.93 -0.97
C SER A 141 -28.44 24.65 -2.33
N LEU A 142 -27.20 24.15 -2.33
CA LEU A 142 -26.44 23.86 -3.55
C LEU A 142 -26.78 22.47 -4.07
N PRO A 143 -27.17 22.30 -5.36
CA PRO A 143 -27.35 20.99 -5.98
C PRO A 143 -26.01 20.29 -6.31
N MET A 144 -24.89 20.92 -5.96
CA MET A 144 -23.53 20.47 -6.25
C MET A 144 -23.26 19.07 -5.69
N LYS A 145 -22.95 18.14 -6.59
CA LYS A 145 -22.57 16.75 -6.29
C LYS A 145 -21.05 16.58 -6.26
N LEU A 146 -20.34 17.32 -7.10
CA LEU A 146 -18.89 17.28 -7.18
C LEU A 146 -18.32 18.68 -7.41
N LEU A 147 -17.29 19.01 -6.64
CA LEU A 147 -16.39 20.12 -6.94
C LEU A 147 -15.02 19.53 -7.26
N ILE A 148 -14.54 19.79 -8.48
CA ILE A 148 -13.19 19.48 -8.93
C ILE A 148 -12.40 20.78 -8.92
N ALA A 149 -11.33 20.83 -8.15
CA ALA A 149 -10.34 21.87 -8.26
C ALA A 149 -9.09 21.33 -8.95
N ALA A 150 -8.45 22.18 -9.75
CA ALA A 150 -7.19 21.86 -10.39
C ALA A 150 -6.16 22.96 -10.11
N SER A 151 -4.89 22.58 -10.07
CA SER A 151 -3.78 23.52 -10.14
C SER A 151 -2.50 22.79 -10.58
N ASN A 152 -1.53 23.57 -11.04
CA ASN A 152 -0.20 23.07 -11.34
C ASN A 152 0.69 23.02 -10.08
N GLU A 153 0.29 23.70 -9.00
CA GLU A 153 1.04 23.82 -7.75
C GLU A 153 0.19 23.41 -6.54
N LEU A 154 0.87 23.16 -5.43
CA LEU A 154 0.26 23.00 -4.11
C LEU A 154 0.08 24.39 -3.47
N PRO A 155 -0.83 24.55 -2.48
CA PRO A 155 -1.02 25.84 -1.83
C PRO A 155 0.28 26.26 -1.15
N ALA A 156 0.63 27.55 -1.28
CA ALA A 156 1.80 28.09 -0.61
C ALA A 156 1.63 28.02 0.91
N GLU A 157 2.75 27.79 1.61
CA GLU A 157 2.79 27.85 3.07
C GLU A 157 2.42 29.28 3.54
N ASP A 158 1.74 29.39 4.69
CA ASP A 158 1.33 30.65 5.33
C ASP A 158 0.27 31.52 4.63
N GLU A 159 -0.28 31.11 3.47
CA GLU A 159 -1.37 31.84 2.80
C GLU A 159 -2.79 31.55 3.38
N GLY A 160 -2.89 30.75 4.44
CA GLY A 160 -4.17 30.37 5.05
C GLY A 160 -5.02 29.40 4.21
N LEU A 161 -4.46 28.88 3.11
CA LEU A 161 -5.11 27.95 2.18
C LEU A 161 -5.27 26.52 2.73
N GLU A 162 -4.64 26.20 3.86
CA GLU A 162 -4.69 24.89 4.51
C GLU A 162 -6.12 24.44 4.82
N ALA A 163 -6.96 25.38 5.26
CA ALA A 163 -8.35 25.11 5.58
C ALA A 163 -9.14 24.66 4.34
N LEU A 164 -8.85 25.25 3.18
CA LEU A 164 -9.45 24.88 1.90
C LEU A 164 -8.84 23.57 1.37
N TRP A 165 -7.54 23.38 1.56
CA TRP A 165 -6.83 22.17 1.16
C TRP A 165 -7.37 20.92 1.86
N ASP A 166 -7.63 20.97 3.18
CA ASP A 166 -8.29 19.89 3.93
C ASP A 166 -9.72 19.63 3.46
N ARG A 167 -10.37 20.59 2.77
CA ARG A 167 -11.70 20.36 2.18
C ARG A 167 -11.65 19.50 0.93
N PHE A 168 -10.50 19.32 0.28
CA PHE A 168 -10.34 18.41 -0.86
C PHE A 168 -9.98 17.00 -0.38
N LEU A 169 -10.96 16.11 -0.35
CA LEU A 169 -10.78 14.77 0.22
C LEU A 169 -9.82 13.93 -0.64
N VAL A 170 -10.16 13.76 -1.92
CA VAL A 170 -9.37 12.98 -2.87
C VAL A 170 -8.46 13.91 -3.66
N ARG A 171 -7.20 13.50 -3.78
CA ARG A 171 -6.12 14.26 -4.38
C ARG A 171 -5.37 13.33 -5.33
N MET A 172 -5.40 13.65 -6.61
CA MET A 172 -4.76 12.83 -7.65
C MET A 172 -3.83 13.67 -8.51
N VAL A 173 -2.77 13.02 -8.98
CA VAL A 173 -1.81 13.62 -9.91
C VAL A 173 -2.19 13.25 -11.34
N SER A 174 -2.41 14.24 -12.19
CA SER A 174 -2.71 14.09 -13.61
C SER A 174 -1.48 14.44 -14.45
N ASN A 175 -0.75 13.40 -14.85
CA ASN A 175 0.44 13.51 -15.70
C ASN A 175 0.11 13.50 -17.20
N CYS A 176 1.09 13.83 -18.04
CA CYS A 176 0.99 13.59 -19.48
C CYS A 176 0.91 12.09 -19.78
N ILE A 177 0.42 11.74 -20.97
CA ILE A 177 0.38 10.35 -21.45
C ILE A 177 1.80 9.80 -21.47
N GLN A 178 2.01 8.67 -20.80
CA GLN A 178 3.31 8.01 -20.68
C GLN A 178 3.48 6.90 -21.73
N ASN A 179 2.41 6.16 -22.05
CA ASN A 179 2.51 5.05 -22.99
C ASN A 179 2.46 5.53 -24.44
N GLU A 180 3.52 5.27 -25.22
CA GLU A 180 3.60 5.67 -26.63
C GLU A 180 2.45 5.12 -27.49
N LYS A 181 1.98 3.90 -27.25
CA LYS A 181 0.87 3.32 -28.02
C LYS A 181 -0.42 4.11 -27.77
N THR A 182 -0.64 4.50 -26.53
CA THR A 182 -1.78 5.31 -26.12
C THR A 182 -1.67 6.74 -26.66
N PHE A 183 -0.47 7.31 -26.64
CA PHE A 183 -0.16 8.60 -27.24
C PHE A 183 -0.44 8.62 -28.75
N TYR A 184 -0.05 7.59 -29.49
CA TYR A 184 -0.38 7.48 -30.92
C TYR A 184 -1.87 7.35 -31.18
N LYS A 185 -2.63 6.67 -30.31
CA LYS A 185 -4.10 6.62 -30.42
C LYS A 185 -4.70 8.02 -30.24
N MET A 186 -4.22 8.77 -29.26
CA MET A 186 -4.64 10.15 -29.03
C MET A 186 -4.37 11.04 -30.24
N ILE A 187 -3.15 11.00 -30.81
CA ILE A 187 -2.80 11.84 -31.97
C ILE A 187 -3.64 11.48 -33.21
N ARG A 188 -3.96 10.19 -33.40
CA ARG A 188 -4.72 9.71 -34.56
C ARG A 188 -6.23 9.91 -34.43
N GLN A 189 -6.70 10.40 -33.28
CA GLN A 189 -8.12 10.64 -33.06
C GLN A 189 -8.60 11.79 -33.95
N GLN A 190 -9.46 11.48 -34.93
CA GLN A 190 -9.93 12.45 -35.92
C GLN A 190 -11.08 13.34 -35.41
N SER A 191 -11.90 12.86 -34.46
CA SER A 191 -13.00 13.62 -33.87
C SER A 191 -13.03 13.54 -32.35
N PHE A 192 -13.31 14.68 -31.73
CA PHE A 192 -13.55 14.80 -30.30
C PHE A 192 -15.06 14.83 -30.04
N GLU A 193 -15.74 13.74 -30.37
CA GLU A 193 -17.16 13.64 -30.09
C GLU A 193 -17.40 13.42 -28.59
N SER A 194 -18.43 14.10 -28.07
CA SER A 194 -18.90 13.81 -26.72
C SER A 194 -19.56 12.42 -26.73
N PRO A 195 -19.30 11.59 -25.71
CA PRO A 195 -19.81 10.24 -25.67
C PRO A 195 -21.33 10.31 -25.54
N VAL A 196 -22.04 9.57 -26.38
CA VAL A 196 -23.49 9.46 -26.26
C VAL A 196 -23.80 8.48 -25.14
N ILE A 197 -24.28 9.00 -24.02
CA ILE A 197 -24.73 8.19 -22.88
C ILE A 197 -26.23 8.00 -23.01
N GLY A 198 -26.69 6.74 -23.09
CA GLY A 198 -28.12 6.44 -23.15
C GLY A 198 -28.84 6.94 -21.90
N GLU A 199 -30.04 7.50 -22.07
CA GLU A 199 -30.80 8.13 -20.97
C GLU A 199 -31.03 7.20 -19.77
N ASN A 200 -31.20 5.90 -20.02
CA ASN A 200 -31.40 4.89 -18.97
C ASN A 200 -30.16 4.64 -18.09
N SER A 201 -28.98 5.10 -18.51
CA SER A 201 -27.73 4.97 -17.75
C SER A 201 -27.47 6.18 -16.85
N LEU A 202 -28.14 7.31 -17.08
CA LEU A 202 -27.95 8.55 -16.32
C LEU A 202 -28.45 8.39 -14.88
N ILE A 203 -27.79 9.08 -13.95
CA ILE A 203 -28.18 9.11 -12.55
C ILE A 203 -29.24 10.20 -12.36
N THR A 204 -30.41 9.81 -11.87
CA THR A 204 -31.49 10.74 -11.47
C THR A 204 -31.31 11.25 -10.05
N GLU A 205 -31.95 12.37 -9.70
CA GLU A 205 -31.87 12.94 -8.35
C GLU A 205 -32.49 12.02 -7.29
N GLU A 206 -33.55 11.30 -7.65
CA GLU A 206 -34.19 10.31 -6.78
C GLU A 206 -33.24 9.15 -6.49
N GLN A 207 -32.59 8.60 -7.53
CA GLN A 207 -31.58 7.55 -7.37
C GLN A 207 -30.40 8.03 -6.53
N TYR A 208 -29.90 9.24 -6.79
CA TYR A 208 -28.79 9.81 -6.04
C TYR A 208 -29.13 9.96 -4.54
N SER A 209 -30.33 10.46 -4.24
CA SER A 209 -30.81 10.60 -2.86
C SER A 209 -31.01 9.25 -2.16
N GLN A 210 -31.45 8.23 -2.90
CA GLN A 210 -31.54 6.87 -2.40
C GLN A 210 -30.16 6.28 -2.11
N TRP A 211 -29.21 6.41 -3.05
CA TRP A 211 -27.85 5.88 -2.89
C TRP A 211 -27.14 6.48 -1.70
N LYS A 212 -27.30 7.77 -1.42
CA LYS A 212 -26.75 8.39 -0.20
C LYS A 212 -27.17 7.65 1.07
N LYS A 213 -28.45 7.34 1.21
CA LYS A 213 -28.97 6.60 2.38
C LYS A 213 -28.44 5.17 2.44
N GLU A 214 -28.29 4.52 1.29
CA GLU A 214 -27.78 3.15 1.21
C GLU A 214 -26.27 3.08 1.50
N ILE A 215 -25.50 4.09 1.10
CA ILE A 215 -24.07 4.23 1.41
C ILE A 215 -23.86 4.38 2.92
N ASP A 216 -24.66 5.22 3.58
CA ASP A 216 -24.59 5.41 5.04
C ASP A 216 -24.90 4.12 5.82
N ALA A 217 -25.62 3.18 5.21
CA ALA A 217 -25.98 1.89 5.79
C ALA A 217 -24.92 0.79 5.56
N ILE A 218 -23.85 1.06 4.80
CA ILE A 218 -22.76 0.08 4.58
C ILE A 218 -22.00 -0.15 5.88
N ASP A 219 -21.83 -1.43 6.22
CA ASP A 219 -21.13 -1.82 7.45
C ASP A 219 -19.62 -1.54 7.37
N VAL A 220 -19.04 -1.18 8.52
CA VAL A 220 -17.61 -0.93 8.71
C VAL A 220 -17.06 -1.99 9.67
N PRO A 221 -16.53 -3.11 9.15
CA PRO A 221 -16.04 -4.19 9.99
C PRO A 221 -14.88 -3.77 10.88
N ASN A 222 -14.73 -4.44 12.05
CA ASN A 222 -13.60 -4.19 12.96
C ASN A 222 -12.24 -4.39 12.29
N GLU A 223 -12.12 -5.35 11.36
CA GLU A 223 -10.88 -5.57 10.60
C GLU A 223 -10.42 -4.29 9.85
N ILE A 224 -11.36 -3.47 9.37
CA ILE A 224 -11.07 -2.19 8.70
C ILE A 224 -10.63 -1.13 9.71
N CYS A 225 -11.28 -1.06 10.87
CA CYS A 225 -10.90 -0.18 11.97
C CYS A 225 -9.48 -0.48 12.49
N ASP A 226 -9.12 -1.77 12.54
CA ASP A 226 -7.78 -2.22 12.94
C ASP A 226 -6.73 -1.74 11.94
N ILE A 227 -6.97 -1.92 10.63
CA ILE A 227 -6.05 -1.39 9.60
C ILE A 227 -5.95 0.13 9.65
N ILE A 228 -7.06 0.86 9.79
CA ILE A 228 -7.02 2.32 9.95
C ILE A 228 -6.16 2.70 11.17
N THR A 229 -6.25 1.94 12.26
CA THR A 229 -5.42 2.15 13.45
C THR A 229 -3.95 1.91 13.18
N LEU A 230 -3.59 0.88 12.40
CA LEU A 230 -2.22 0.62 11.96
C LEU A 230 -1.70 1.77 11.09
N ILE A 231 -2.47 2.25 10.12
CA ILE A 231 -2.10 3.41 9.27
C ILE A 231 -1.88 4.66 10.14
N ARG A 232 -2.78 4.95 11.09
CA ARG A 232 -2.61 6.09 12.02
C ARG A 232 -1.34 5.97 12.86
N LYS A 233 -1.01 4.76 13.33
CA LYS A 233 0.25 4.50 14.06
C LYS A 233 1.47 4.66 13.15
N GLY A 234 1.38 4.21 11.90
CA GLY A 234 2.40 4.38 10.87
C GLY A 234 2.73 5.86 10.65
N PHE A 235 1.74 6.71 10.43
CA PHE A 235 1.98 8.16 10.30
C PHE A 235 2.57 8.77 11.57
N LYS A 236 2.13 8.35 12.77
CA LYS A 236 2.75 8.82 14.01
C LYS A 236 4.23 8.45 14.11
N LYS A 237 4.63 7.26 13.67
CA LYS A 237 6.04 6.85 13.60
C LYS A 237 6.84 7.72 12.62
N GLU A 238 6.28 8.01 11.45
CA GLU A 238 6.91 8.91 10.48
C GLU A 238 7.07 10.33 11.04
N ILE A 239 6.06 10.89 11.71
CA ILE A 239 6.11 12.22 12.35
C ILE A 239 7.18 12.31 13.46
N GLN A 240 7.50 11.19 14.11
CA GLN A 240 8.50 11.14 15.19
C GLN A 240 9.95 11.11 14.69
N LYS A 241 10.19 10.89 13.39
CA LYS A 241 11.54 10.95 12.83
C LYS A 241 12.01 12.41 12.85
N GLU A 242 13.23 12.63 13.36
CA GLU A 242 13.86 13.95 13.37
C GLU A 242 13.95 14.48 11.92
N GLU A 243 13.75 15.79 11.73
CA GLU A 243 13.72 16.51 10.43
C GLU A 243 12.40 16.50 9.62
N ILE A 244 11.31 15.92 10.11
CA ILE A 244 10.02 15.90 9.38
C ILE A 244 9.05 16.99 9.86
N ASN A 245 8.52 17.81 8.95
CA ASN A 245 7.43 18.73 9.24
C ASN A 245 6.16 17.92 9.60
N LYS A 246 5.67 18.07 10.84
CA LYS A 246 4.51 17.32 11.37
C LYS A 246 3.26 17.49 10.51
N MET A 247 3.07 18.65 9.87
CA MET A 247 1.91 18.90 9.02
C MET A 247 1.89 18.06 7.74
N ASN A 248 3.03 17.55 7.30
CA ASN A 248 3.13 16.74 6.09
C ASN A 248 2.36 15.41 6.20
N TYR A 249 2.27 14.85 7.41
CA TYR A 249 1.58 13.60 7.70
C TYR A 249 0.38 13.77 8.65
N TYR A 250 0.03 15.01 8.98
CA TYR A 250 -1.14 15.29 9.79
C TYR A 250 -2.42 15.00 9.01
N VAL A 251 -3.30 14.19 9.59
CA VAL A 251 -4.61 13.85 9.06
C VAL A 251 -5.66 14.12 10.14
N SER A 252 -6.58 15.03 9.85
CA SER A 252 -7.66 15.40 10.77
C SER A 252 -8.66 14.26 10.98
N ASP A 253 -9.29 14.18 12.16
CA ASP A 253 -10.36 13.19 12.43
C ASP A 253 -11.54 13.35 11.46
N ARG A 254 -11.82 14.59 11.03
CA ARG A 254 -12.79 14.90 9.98
C ARG A 254 -12.45 14.17 8.68
N ARG A 255 -11.20 14.26 8.25
CA ARG A 255 -10.74 13.59 7.03
C ARG A 255 -10.84 12.07 7.16
N TRP A 256 -10.48 11.50 8.30
CA TRP A 256 -10.68 10.06 8.55
C TRP A 256 -12.15 9.63 8.38
N LYS A 257 -13.08 10.38 8.96
CA LYS A 257 -14.52 10.10 8.82
C LYS A 257 -14.96 10.14 7.35
N LYS A 258 -14.51 11.14 6.60
CA LYS A 258 -14.81 11.28 5.16
C LYS A 258 -14.17 10.18 4.30
N CYS A 259 -12.95 9.78 4.62
CA CYS A 259 -12.28 8.65 3.98
C CYS A 259 -13.07 7.34 4.17
N VAL A 260 -13.59 7.09 5.38
CA VAL A 260 -14.44 5.92 5.63
C VAL A 260 -15.74 6.01 4.82
N HIS A 261 -16.38 7.17 4.76
CA HIS A 261 -17.56 7.38 3.92
C HIS A 261 -17.29 7.13 2.44
N LEU A 262 -16.12 7.55 1.94
CA LEU A 262 -15.67 7.27 0.57
C LEU A 262 -15.48 5.76 0.32
N MET A 263 -14.93 5.03 1.30
CA MET A 263 -14.81 3.56 1.23
C MET A 263 -16.17 2.87 1.29
N GLN A 264 -17.14 3.38 2.08
CA GLN A 264 -18.53 2.90 2.06
C GLN A 264 -19.15 3.07 0.68
N ALA A 265 -18.96 4.25 0.06
CA ALA A 265 -19.42 4.50 -1.30
C ALA A 265 -18.78 3.54 -2.32
N SER A 266 -17.47 3.27 -2.18
CA SER A 266 -16.78 2.28 -3.02
C SER A 266 -17.38 0.89 -2.86
N ALA A 267 -17.59 0.43 -1.64
CA ALA A 267 -18.19 -0.88 -1.36
C ALA A 267 -19.60 -0.99 -1.96
N PHE A 268 -20.45 0.01 -1.74
CA PHE A 268 -21.80 0.09 -2.29
C PHE A 268 -21.82 0.00 -3.82
N LEU A 269 -20.98 0.80 -4.49
CA LEU A 269 -20.90 0.84 -5.95
C LEU A 269 -20.21 -0.38 -6.56
N ASN A 270 -19.57 -1.22 -5.75
CA ASN A 270 -19.12 -2.55 -6.15
C ASN A 270 -20.13 -3.65 -5.76
N GLY A 271 -21.32 -3.29 -5.28
CA GLY A 271 -22.40 -4.22 -4.94
C GLY A 271 -22.20 -4.96 -3.60
N ARG A 272 -21.30 -4.46 -2.74
CA ARG A 272 -21.02 -5.02 -1.41
C ARG A 272 -21.85 -4.30 -0.35
N LYS A 273 -22.13 -5.00 0.76
CA LYS A 273 -22.86 -4.48 1.93
C LYS A 273 -21.95 -4.09 3.10
N SER A 274 -20.66 -4.36 2.98
CA SER A 274 -19.64 -4.05 3.97
C SER A 274 -18.35 -3.64 3.26
N ILE A 275 -17.58 -2.77 3.89
CA ILE A 275 -16.22 -2.44 3.44
C ILE A 275 -15.35 -3.70 3.52
N ASP A 276 -14.44 -3.85 2.56
CA ASP A 276 -13.41 -4.89 2.59
C ASP A 276 -12.00 -4.29 2.42
N MET A 277 -10.99 -5.14 2.54
CA MET A 277 -9.58 -4.73 2.43
C MET A 277 -9.22 -4.10 1.08
N THR A 278 -10.04 -4.29 0.05
CA THR A 278 -9.80 -3.75 -1.29
C THR A 278 -10.28 -2.31 -1.43
N ASP A 279 -10.97 -1.74 -0.43
CA ASP A 279 -11.30 -0.31 -0.40
C ASP A 279 -10.18 0.55 0.24
N VAL A 280 -9.38 -0.05 1.12
CA VAL A 280 -8.32 0.65 1.85
C VAL A 280 -7.26 1.30 0.93
N PRO A 281 -6.85 0.74 -0.21
CA PRO A 281 -5.89 1.40 -1.09
C PRO A 281 -6.37 2.75 -1.65
N ILE A 282 -7.68 3.03 -1.65
CA ILE A 282 -8.22 4.35 -2.01
C ILE A 282 -7.61 5.46 -1.15
N LEU A 283 -7.24 5.14 0.10
CA LEU A 283 -6.61 6.07 1.03
C LEU A 283 -5.26 6.60 0.54
N MET A 284 -4.58 5.88 -0.38
CA MET A 284 -3.34 6.37 -1.02
C MET A 284 -3.56 7.69 -1.74
N HIS A 285 -4.78 7.92 -2.24
CA HIS A 285 -5.17 9.14 -2.96
C HIS A 285 -5.85 10.16 -2.05
N CYS A 286 -5.95 9.91 -0.74
CA CYS A 286 -6.65 10.79 0.21
C CYS A 286 -5.74 11.40 1.28
N LEU A 287 -4.69 10.67 1.70
CA LEU A 287 -3.97 10.97 2.94
C LEU A 287 -2.68 11.77 2.75
N TRP A 288 -2.19 11.97 1.53
CA TRP A 288 -0.99 12.77 1.26
C TRP A 288 -1.30 14.26 1.26
N ASN A 289 -0.43 15.07 1.88
CA ASN A 289 -0.55 16.55 1.92
C ASN A 289 0.41 17.27 0.97
N ARG A 290 1.56 16.66 0.69
CA ARG A 290 2.51 17.12 -0.33
C ARG A 290 2.86 16.00 -1.30
N ASP A 291 3.23 16.36 -2.51
CA ASP A 291 3.61 15.39 -3.54
C ASP A 291 4.85 14.59 -3.14
N GLU A 292 5.80 15.17 -2.40
CA GLU A 292 6.97 14.42 -1.92
C GLU A 292 6.61 13.35 -0.87
N THR A 293 5.46 13.48 -0.21
CA THR A 293 5.00 12.54 0.82
C THR A 293 4.25 11.33 0.25
N ILE A 294 3.89 11.36 -1.04
CA ILE A 294 3.12 10.29 -1.70
C ILE A 294 3.80 8.92 -1.53
N PRO A 295 5.11 8.74 -1.78
CA PRO A 295 5.76 7.44 -1.62
C PRO A 295 5.67 6.91 -0.19
N THR A 296 5.86 7.77 0.82
CA THR A 296 5.76 7.41 2.23
C THR A 296 4.33 7.03 2.61
N VAL A 297 3.33 7.75 2.11
CA VAL A 297 1.91 7.42 2.35
C VAL A 297 1.55 6.06 1.77
N ILE A 298 1.95 5.79 0.53
CA ILE A 298 1.75 4.48 -0.12
C ILE A 298 2.43 3.38 0.69
N ASP A 299 3.64 3.63 1.17
CA ASP A 299 4.40 2.67 1.96
C ASP A 299 3.79 2.38 3.33
N VAL A 300 3.35 3.41 4.06
CA VAL A 300 2.62 3.24 5.33
C VAL A 300 1.34 2.41 5.12
N ILE A 301 0.57 2.71 4.06
CA ILE A 301 -0.64 1.96 3.74
C ILE A 301 -0.29 0.53 3.34
N GLY A 302 0.69 0.32 2.45
CA GLY A 302 1.11 -1.01 1.99
C GLY A 302 1.57 -1.91 3.14
N ARG A 303 2.43 -1.40 4.02
CA ARG A 303 2.90 -2.12 5.22
C ARG A 303 1.77 -2.43 6.20
N SER A 304 0.75 -1.59 6.30
CA SER A 304 -0.35 -1.82 7.26
C SER A 304 -1.11 -3.14 7.01
N PHE A 305 -1.11 -3.65 5.77
CA PHE A 305 -1.74 -4.94 5.44
C PHE A 305 -0.91 -6.14 5.90
N THR A 306 0.41 -6.01 5.96
CA THR A 306 1.33 -7.11 6.31
C THR A 306 1.85 -6.98 7.74
N GLU A 307 1.76 -5.81 8.38
CA GLU A 307 2.33 -5.51 9.71
C GLU A 307 1.91 -6.50 10.80
N ALA A 308 0.65 -6.97 10.78
CA ALA A 308 0.20 -7.98 11.74
C ALA A 308 0.95 -9.31 11.58
N ILE A 309 1.10 -9.77 10.33
CA ILE A 309 1.81 -11.00 9.97
C ILE A 309 3.31 -10.83 10.23
N ASP A 310 3.90 -9.73 9.76
CA ASP A 310 5.33 -9.43 9.95
C ASP A 310 5.69 -9.36 11.44
N ASN A 311 4.82 -8.81 12.29
CA ASN A 311 5.05 -8.80 13.74
C ASN A 311 4.98 -10.20 14.37
N GLN A 312 4.10 -11.08 13.89
CA GLN A 312 4.06 -12.48 14.35
C GLN A 312 5.31 -13.22 13.89
N LEU A 313 5.70 -13.07 12.63
CA LEU A 313 6.90 -13.63 12.05
C LEU A 313 8.17 -13.20 12.81
N ASN A 314 8.34 -11.91 13.09
CA ASN A 314 9.47 -11.39 13.85
C ASN A 314 9.52 -11.97 15.28
N LYS A 315 8.36 -12.22 15.93
CA LYS A 315 8.32 -12.87 17.25
C LYS A 315 8.79 -14.32 17.16
N LEU A 316 8.29 -15.07 16.18
CA LEU A 316 8.67 -16.46 15.95
C LEU A 316 10.17 -16.57 15.62
N GLU A 317 10.70 -15.66 14.78
CA GLU A 317 12.13 -15.61 14.47
C GLU A 317 12.98 -15.39 15.73
N ASN A 318 12.60 -14.43 16.58
CA ASN A 318 13.28 -14.18 17.86
C ASN A 318 13.21 -15.39 18.81
N GLU A 319 12.12 -16.17 18.79
CA GLU A 319 11.98 -17.39 19.57
C GLU A 319 12.88 -18.52 19.05
N ILE A 320 13.00 -18.69 17.73
CA ILE A 320 13.95 -19.61 17.10
C ILE A 320 15.38 -19.25 17.50
N GLU A 321 15.76 -17.97 17.38
CA GLU A 321 17.12 -17.52 17.72
C GLU A 321 17.46 -17.78 19.20
N LYS A 322 16.51 -17.54 20.11
CA LYS A 322 16.70 -17.86 21.54
C LYS A 322 16.83 -19.36 21.79
N ALA A 323 16.06 -20.19 21.09
CA ALA A 323 16.16 -21.65 21.21
C ALA A 323 17.53 -22.16 20.72
N LEU A 324 18.02 -21.62 19.59
CA LEU A 324 19.33 -21.95 19.04
C LEU A 324 20.47 -21.58 20.02
N LYS A 325 20.41 -20.38 20.63
CA LYS A 325 21.39 -19.95 21.64
C LYS A 325 21.40 -20.88 22.86
N LYS A 326 20.23 -21.18 23.43
CA LYS A 326 20.12 -22.11 24.56
C LYS A 326 20.65 -23.51 24.25
N ALA A 327 20.35 -24.04 23.08
CA ALA A 327 20.85 -25.36 22.66
C ALA A 327 22.36 -25.38 22.47
N SER A 328 22.95 -24.23 22.15
CA SER A 328 24.39 -24.06 22.02
C SER A 328 25.11 -23.77 23.35
N GLU A 329 24.39 -23.30 24.38
CA GLU A 329 24.89 -22.98 25.74
C GLU A 329 24.78 -24.16 26.74
N LEU A 330 24.06 -25.24 26.42
CA LEU A 330 23.99 -26.44 27.28
C LEU A 330 25.40 -26.94 27.62
N PRO A 331 25.68 -27.27 28.90
CA PRO A 331 27.04 -27.47 29.38
C PRO A 331 27.72 -28.58 28.59
N LYS A 332 29.00 -28.36 28.26
CA LYS A 332 29.92 -29.41 27.82
C LYS A 332 29.79 -30.54 28.84
N GLU A 333 29.05 -31.60 28.51
CA GLU A 333 29.20 -32.87 29.21
C GLU A 333 30.69 -33.17 29.22
N GLU A 334 31.21 -33.50 30.40
CA GLU A 334 32.60 -33.90 30.57
C GLU A 334 32.92 -34.89 29.45
N VAL A 335 33.91 -34.54 28.64
CA VAL A 335 34.40 -35.39 27.56
C VAL A 335 34.96 -36.63 28.24
N ASP A 336 34.12 -37.64 28.40
CA ASP A 336 34.57 -38.98 28.70
C ASP A 336 35.44 -39.40 27.51
N LYS A 337 36.73 -39.59 27.76
CA LYS A 337 37.78 -39.68 26.74
C LYS A 337 37.70 -40.92 25.84
N ASN A 338 36.59 -41.65 25.87
CA ASN A 338 36.41 -42.91 25.16
C ASN A 338 35.28 -42.94 24.12
N ASN A 339 34.55 -41.86 23.87
CA ASN A 339 33.59 -41.80 22.75
C ASN A 339 34.11 -40.92 21.61
N LEU A 340 34.36 -41.55 20.45
CA LEU A 340 34.71 -40.86 19.21
C LEU A 340 33.60 -39.86 18.82
N PRO A 341 33.94 -38.67 18.28
CA PRO A 341 32.94 -37.73 17.79
C PRO A 341 32.16 -38.34 16.61
N PRO A 342 30.89 -37.96 16.39
CA PRO A 342 30.06 -38.52 15.32
C PRO A 342 30.74 -38.33 13.95
N LYS A 343 30.82 -39.42 13.17
CA LYS A 343 31.45 -39.43 11.85
C LYS A 343 30.56 -38.71 10.82
N PHE A 344 30.78 -37.40 10.64
CA PHE A 344 30.17 -36.64 9.56
C PHE A 344 30.69 -37.09 8.19
N ALA A 345 29.85 -37.01 7.16
CA ALA A 345 30.22 -37.27 5.78
C ALA A 345 31.25 -36.24 5.32
N LEU A 346 32.43 -36.72 4.94
CA LEU A 346 33.54 -35.90 4.48
C LEU A 346 33.58 -35.94 2.96
N PHE A 347 33.54 -34.76 2.33
CA PHE A 347 33.86 -34.63 0.92
C PHE A 347 35.34 -34.31 0.75
N ASN A 348 36.07 -35.16 0.03
CA ASN A 348 37.52 -35.05 -0.18
C ASN A 348 38.32 -34.85 1.12
N TYR A 349 37.91 -35.46 2.24
CA TYR A 349 38.55 -35.37 3.58
C TYR A 349 38.61 -33.97 4.24
N PHE A 350 38.41 -32.90 3.49
CA PHE A 350 38.61 -31.52 3.94
C PHE A 350 37.32 -30.74 4.17
N TYR A 351 36.17 -31.24 3.69
CA TYR A 351 34.90 -30.52 3.78
C TYR A 351 33.82 -31.35 4.48
N TYR A 352 33.05 -30.70 5.35
CA TYR A 352 31.76 -31.22 5.80
C TYR A 352 30.69 -30.91 4.75
N THR A 353 29.90 -31.92 4.36
CA THR A 353 28.74 -31.68 3.52
C THR A 353 27.60 -31.09 4.35
N ILE A 354 27.04 -29.97 3.91
CA ILE A 354 25.88 -29.34 4.55
C ILE A 354 24.61 -29.98 4.00
N ARG A 355 23.69 -30.36 4.89
CA ARG A 355 22.37 -30.89 4.52
C ARG A 355 21.43 -29.77 4.05
N ASP A 356 20.68 -30.04 2.99
CA ASP A 356 19.53 -29.25 2.52
C ASP A 356 19.81 -27.75 2.30
N TYR A 357 21.00 -27.40 1.80
CA TYR A 357 21.30 -26.02 1.46
C TYR A 357 20.48 -25.55 0.25
N LYS A 358 19.87 -24.35 0.37
CA LYS A 358 18.87 -23.80 -0.56
C LYS A 358 19.30 -23.76 -2.05
N ASP A 359 20.59 -23.58 -2.32
CA ASP A 359 21.13 -23.42 -3.69
C ASP A 359 21.85 -24.69 -4.21
N GLY A 360 21.60 -25.86 -3.59
CA GLY A 360 22.17 -27.15 -3.97
C GLY A 360 23.31 -27.62 -3.07
N LYS A 361 24.18 -28.52 -3.58
CA LYS A 361 25.26 -29.13 -2.80
C LYS A 361 26.18 -28.06 -2.20
N CYS A 362 26.30 -28.03 -0.87
CA CYS A 362 27.13 -27.07 -0.16
C CYS A 362 28.13 -27.78 0.77
N LEU A 363 29.36 -27.25 0.79
CA LEU A 363 30.52 -27.81 1.46
C LEU A 363 31.12 -26.76 2.39
N PHE A 364 31.34 -27.13 3.65
CA PHE A 364 31.97 -26.28 4.66
C PHE A 364 33.38 -26.78 4.97
N TYR A 365 34.40 -25.91 4.95
CA TYR A 365 35.78 -26.34 5.20
C TYR A 365 36.00 -26.74 6.67
N LYS A 366 36.46 -27.97 6.88
CA LYS A 366 36.56 -28.60 8.22
C LYS A 366 37.44 -27.82 9.18
N SER A 367 38.57 -27.28 8.72
CA SER A 367 39.51 -26.55 9.58
C SER A 367 38.92 -25.23 10.08
N ASP A 368 38.03 -24.62 9.31
CA ASP A 368 37.38 -23.35 9.66
C ASP A 368 36.39 -23.51 10.82
N TYR A 369 35.89 -24.73 11.04
CA TYR A 369 34.97 -25.05 12.13
C TYR A 369 35.54 -24.80 13.53
N ASN A 370 36.87 -24.79 13.66
CA ASN A 370 37.57 -24.56 14.91
C ASN A 370 37.65 -23.07 15.28
N TYR A 371 37.50 -22.18 14.31
CA TYR A 371 37.64 -20.73 14.48
C TYR A 371 36.29 -20.01 14.65
N ILE A 372 35.18 -20.69 14.38
CA ILE A 372 33.84 -20.16 14.57
C ILE A 372 33.42 -20.41 16.02
N SER A 373 32.94 -19.36 16.69
CA SER A 373 32.42 -19.44 18.05
C SER A 373 30.90 -19.67 18.05
N VAL A 374 30.38 -20.07 19.21
CA VAL A 374 28.94 -20.18 19.45
C VAL A 374 28.32 -18.80 19.69
N ASP A 375 29.04 -17.92 20.39
CA ASP A 375 28.49 -16.68 20.93
C ASP A 375 28.62 -15.48 19.97
N THR A 376 29.68 -15.46 19.14
CA THR A 376 30.04 -14.32 18.29
C THR A 376 30.07 -14.69 16.80
N PRO A 377 29.24 -14.05 15.96
CA PRO A 377 29.27 -14.30 14.52
C PRO A 377 30.60 -13.83 13.92
N LEU A 378 31.23 -14.71 13.15
CA LEU A 378 32.46 -14.46 12.41
C LEU A 378 32.15 -14.21 10.93
N ASP A 379 32.87 -13.30 10.28
CA ASP A 379 32.70 -13.08 8.85
C ASP A 379 33.18 -14.31 8.06
N GLY A 380 32.48 -14.63 6.98
CA GLY A 380 32.79 -15.71 6.06
C GLY A 380 32.48 -15.34 4.62
N ILE A 381 32.91 -16.21 3.71
CA ILE A 381 32.58 -16.11 2.29
C ILE A 381 31.98 -17.41 1.80
N ILE A 382 31.05 -17.26 0.86
CA ILE A 382 30.51 -18.36 0.08
C ILE A 382 30.70 -18.06 -1.41
N TYR A 383 31.17 -19.06 -2.15
CA TYR A 383 31.34 -18.96 -3.59
C TYR A 383 31.04 -20.31 -4.26
N LYS A 384 30.72 -20.26 -5.56
CA LYS A 384 30.47 -21.46 -6.36
C LYS A 384 31.77 -21.97 -6.98
N ASP A 385 32.09 -23.25 -6.77
CA ASP A 385 33.23 -23.92 -7.39
C ASP A 385 32.75 -24.77 -8.58
N ASP A 386 33.00 -24.28 -9.79
CA ASP A 386 32.56 -24.92 -11.04
C ASP A 386 33.17 -26.31 -11.25
N LYS A 387 34.35 -26.58 -10.68
CA LYS A 387 34.99 -27.92 -10.79
C LYS A 387 34.33 -28.93 -9.86
N LYS A 388 33.89 -28.50 -8.68
CA LYS A 388 33.22 -29.38 -7.70
C LYS A 388 31.69 -29.38 -7.82
N GLN A 389 31.14 -28.51 -8.67
CA GLN A 389 29.69 -28.32 -8.85
C GLN A 389 28.98 -28.14 -7.49
N ALA A 390 29.59 -27.38 -6.59
CA ALA A 390 29.13 -27.18 -5.22
C ALA A 390 29.46 -25.76 -4.72
N TRP A 391 28.66 -25.27 -3.78
CA TRP A 391 28.95 -24.06 -3.02
C TRP A 391 29.97 -24.37 -1.93
N ILE A 392 30.99 -23.52 -1.79
CA ILE A 392 32.03 -23.67 -0.76
C ILE A 392 31.94 -22.51 0.22
N ILE A 393 31.96 -22.83 1.51
CA ILE A 393 31.96 -21.87 2.61
C ILE A 393 33.31 -21.90 3.33
N HIS A 394 33.87 -20.71 3.54
CA HIS A 394 35.07 -20.47 4.32
C HIS A 394 34.86 -19.38 5.37
N ALA A 395 35.49 -19.54 6.54
CA ALA A 395 35.51 -18.52 7.58
C ALA A 395 36.71 -17.57 7.40
N ILE A 396 36.51 -16.28 7.69
CA ILE A 396 37.56 -15.26 7.65
C ILE A 396 37.98 -14.96 9.10
N TYR A 397 39.10 -15.54 9.54
CA TYR A 397 39.63 -15.38 10.90
C TYR A 397 41.05 -14.78 10.94
N THR A 398 41.70 -14.60 9.78
CA THR A 398 43.02 -13.95 9.69
C THR A 398 42.89 -12.64 8.93
N GLY A 399 43.39 -11.53 9.50
CA GLY A 399 43.50 -10.22 8.85
C GLY A 399 44.48 -10.16 7.67
N ALA A 400 44.77 -11.28 7.02
CA ALA A 400 45.53 -11.36 5.79
C ALA A 400 44.57 -11.46 4.59
N PRO A 401 44.84 -10.80 3.46
CA PRO A 401 44.04 -10.97 2.27
C PRO A 401 44.20 -12.42 1.80
N PHE A 402 43.08 -13.12 1.61
CA PHE A 402 43.06 -14.44 0.99
C PHE A 402 43.72 -14.36 -0.39
N ASP A 403 45.01 -14.71 -0.49
CA ASP A 403 45.74 -14.86 -1.76
C ASP A 403 45.61 -16.31 -2.24
N TYR A 404 44.37 -16.76 -2.42
CA TYR A 404 44.11 -17.81 -3.38
C TYR A 404 43.74 -17.08 -4.66
N LYS A 405 44.55 -17.23 -5.72
CA LYS A 405 44.24 -16.69 -7.04
C LYS A 405 42.86 -17.19 -7.48
N VAL A 406 41.81 -16.43 -7.16
CA VAL A 406 40.47 -16.58 -7.71
C VAL A 406 40.61 -16.11 -9.15
N ARG A 407 40.98 -17.05 -10.02
CA ARG A 407 40.76 -16.89 -11.45
C ARG A 407 39.26 -16.77 -11.62
N ASP A 408 38.82 -15.57 -11.99
CA ASP A 408 37.51 -15.21 -12.51
C ASP A 408 36.31 -15.92 -11.86
N ASN A 409 35.64 -15.30 -10.90
CA ASN A 409 34.20 -15.57 -10.75
C ASN A 409 33.42 -14.43 -10.09
N THR A 410 32.30 -14.11 -10.73
CA THR A 410 31.34 -13.05 -10.44
C THR A 410 30.36 -13.36 -9.29
N ASP A 411 30.58 -14.44 -8.52
CA ASP A 411 29.60 -14.99 -7.55
C ASP A 411 30.21 -15.27 -6.15
N VAL A 412 30.97 -14.33 -5.59
CA VAL A 412 31.42 -14.39 -4.18
C VAL A 412 30.51 -13.53 -3.30
N LYS A 413 29.89 -14.13 -2.28
CA LYS A 413 29.04 -13.41 -1.30
C LYS A 413 29.65 -13.45 0.09
N LYS A 414 29.56 -12.32 0.81
CA LYS A 414 29.92 -12.25 2.24
C LYS A 414 28.75 -12.76 3.08
N ILE A 415 29.05 -13.53 4.11
CA ILE A 415 28.09 -14.16 5.03
C ILE A 415 28.60 -14.07 6.47
N LYS A 416 27.73 -14.24 7.45
CA LYS A 416 28.07 -14.39 8.87
C LYS A 416 27.94 -15.84 9.30
N LEU A 417 28.93 -16.34 10.02
CA LEU A 417 29.03 -17.73 10.46
C LEU A 417 29.01 -17.82 11.98
N GLN A 418 28.19 -18.71 12.52
CA GLN A 418 28.20 -19.12 13.94
C GLN A 418 28.18 -20.65 14.05
N LYS A 419 28.63 -21.16 15.19
CA LYS A 419 28.68 -22.60 15.47
C LYS A 419 27.41 -23.04 16.18
N CYS A 420 26.84 -24.18 15.78
CA CYS A 420 25.72 -24.82 16.48
C CYS A 420 25.98 -26.32 16.68
N LYS A 421 25.20 -26.97 17.55
CA LYS A 421 25.33 -28.41 17.84
C LYS A 421 25.11 -29.20 16.54
N ASN A 422 26.09 -30.01 16.13
CA ASN A 422 26.08 -30.81 14.89
C ASN A 422 26.01 -30.04 13.56
N GLY A 423 26.33 -28.73 13.54
CA GLY A 423 26.24 -27.92 12.32
C GLY A 423 26.85 -26.52 12.43
N ILE A 424 26.43 -25.63 11.52
CA ILE A 424 26.79 -24.20 11.47
C ILE A 424 25.55 -23.34 11.20
N ILE A 425 25.58 -22.08 11.63
CA ILE A 425 24.59 -21.07 11.31
C ILE A 425 25.20 -20.13 10.27
N ILE A 426 24.50 -19.95 9.15
CA ILE A 426 24.89 -19.07 8.04
C ILE A 426 23.83 -17.97 7.95
N ASP A 427 24.22 -16.70 8.17
CA ASP A 427 23.33 -15.53 8.17
C ASP A 427 22.06 -15.73 9.02
N GLY A 428 22.22 -16.31 10.22
CA GLY A 428 21.11 -16.60 11.14
C GLY A 428 20.27 -17.83 10.77
N THR A 429 20.54 -18.51 9.65
CA THR A 429 19.88 -19.77 9.28
C THR A 429 20.75 -20.95 9.68
N PRO A 430 20.27 -21.85 10.54
CA PRO A 430 21.08 -22.97 11.01
C PRO A 430 21.06 -24.10 9.96
N TYR A 431 22.19 -24.80 9.77
CA TYR A 431 22.32 -25.93 8.85
C TYR A 431 23.13 -27.06 9.48
N GLY A 432 22.65 -28.30 9.35
CA GLY A 432 23.32 -29.50 9.87
C GLY A 432 24.33 -30.11 8.91
N PHE A 433 25.35 -30.77 9.46
CA PHE A 433 26.27 -31.58 8.66
C PHE A 433 25.69 -32.96 8.33
N GLU A 434 26.01 -33.47 7.16
CA GLU A 434 25.63 -34.81 6.71
C GLU A 434 26.40 -35.89 7.50
N ARG A 435 25.77 -37.03 7.81
CA ARG A 435 26.38 -38.17 8.52
C ARG A 435 26.74 -39.28 7.52
N GLN A 436 27.78 -40.06 7.79
CA GLN A 436 28.19 -41.16 6.90
C GLN A 436 27.08 -42.22 6.76
N PRO A 437 26.81 -42.76 5.54
CA PRO A 437 25.93 -43.90 5.36
C PRO A 437 26.61 -45.15 5.93
N GLY A 438 26.16 -45.64 7.08
CA GLY A 438 26.70 -46.85 7.72
C GLY A 438 26.81 -46.83 9.25
N ASP A 439 26.71 -45.65 9.89
CA ASP A 439 26.57 -45.57 11.36
C ASP A 439 25.07 -45.66 11.73
N SER A 440 24.54 -46.88 11.69
CA SER A 440 23.48 -47.27 12.62
C SER A 440 24.16 -47.66 13.93
N SER A 441 24.72 -46.67 14.64
CA SER A 441 25.19 -46.92 16.00
C SER A 441 23.97 -47.20 16.87
N SER A 442 23.97 -48.39 17.45
CA SER A 442 23.00 -48.94 18.39
C SER A 442 22.95 -48.13 19.70
N GLU A 443 22.44 -46.91 19.62
CA GLU A 443 21.85 -46.13 20.73
C GLU A 443 20.35 -45.90 20.47
N ASP A 444 19.74 -46.72 19.60
CA ASP A 444 18.33 -46.59 19.18
C ASP A 444 17.36 -47.43 20.05
N ARG A 445 17.79 -47.86 21.24
CA ARG A 445 16.92 -48.47 22.26
C ARG A 445 17.42 -48.11 23.65
N MET A 446 16.51 -47.60 24.49
CA MET A 446 16.66 -47.20 25.91
C MET A 446 16.85 -45.69 26.14
N LEU A 447 15.93 -44.88 25.62
CA LEU A 447 15.35 -43.73 26.34
C LEU A 447 13.84 -43.71 26.05
N ASP A 448 13.18 -44.84 26.32
CA ASP A 448 11.80 -44.80 26.82
C ASP A 448 11.93 -44.46 28.30
N ASP A 449 12.08 -43.17 28.60
CA ASP A 449 11.83 -42.66 29.93
C ASP A 449 10.78 -41.56 29.81
N GLU A 450 9.65 -41.83 30.44
CA GLU A 450 8.48 -40.99 30.55
C GLU A 450 8.84 -39.67 31.23
N ASN A 451 9.27 -38.67 30.47
CA ASN A 451 9.18 -37.27 30.85
C ASN A 451 9.03 -36.42 29.59
N GLY A 452 7.88 -35.74 29.50
CA GLY A 452 7.33 -35.15 28.29
C GLY A 452 8.36 -34.43 27.41
N LYS A 453 8.48 -34.90 26.15
CA LYS A 453 9.02 -34.12 25.04
C LYS A 453 8.18 -32.86 24.92
N ALA A 454 8.65 -31.76 25.52
CA ALA A 454 8.14 -30.45 25.16
C ALA A 454 8.29 -30.32 23.63
N PRO A 455 7.26 -29.87 22.91
CA PRO A 455 7.36 -29.69 21.46
C PRO A 455 8.62 -28.87 21.18
N ASN A 456 9.45 -29.34 20.26
CA ASN A 456 10.64 -28.60 19.87
C ASN A 456 10.15 -27.22 19.42
N MET A 457 10.74 -26.11 19.91
CA MET A 457 10.21 -24.76 19.60
C MET A 457 10.04 -24.54 18.08
N ALA A 458 10.86 -25.22 17.26
CA ALA A 458 10.71 -25.26 15.81
C ALA A 458 9.40 -25.91 15.32
N ASP A 459 8.91 -26.98 15.96
CA ASP A 459 7.63 -27.63 15.64
C ASP A 459 6.46 -26.68 15.91
N LEU A 460 6.53 -25.94 17.04
CA LEU A 460 5.52 -24.95 17.39
C LEU A 460 5.49 -23.80 16.37
N VAL A 461 6.65 -23.34 15.92
CA VAL A 461 6.76 -22.28 14.90
C VAL A 461 6.20 -22.76 13.56
N ILE A 462 6.57 -23.96 13.10
CA ILE A 462 6.05 -24.56 11.87
C ILE A 462 4.53 -24.70 11.95
N ALA A 463 4.01 -25.23 13.07
CA ALA A 463 2.58 -25.37 13.29
C ALA A 463 1.84 -24.02 13.30
N THR A 464 2.45 -22.98 13.86
CA THR A 464 1.87 -21.62 13.86
C THR A 464 1.84 -21.03 12.44
N ILE A 465 2.92 -21.23 11.67
CA ILE A 465 2.97 -20.77 10.28
C ILE A 465 1.91 -21.47 9.43
N ASP A 466 1.78 -22.80 9.56
CA ASP A 466 0.85 -23.60 8.76
C ASP A 466 -0.62 -23.40 9.14
N ASN A 467 -0.93 -23.32 10.43
CA ASN A 467 -2.32 -23.26 10.91
C ASN A 467 -2.88 -21.85 11.03
N GLU A 468 -2.02 -20.82 11.22
CA GLU A 468 -2.47 -19.45 11.45
C GLU A 468 -2.01 -18.49 10.35
N ILE A 469 -0.70 -18.38 10.12
CA ILE A 469 -0.14 -17.33 9.25
C ILE A 469 -0.46 -17.56 7.77
N ARG A 470 -0.18 -18.77 7.26
CA ARG A 470 -0.44 -19.12 5.84
C ARG A 470 -1.93 -18.98 5.47
N PRO A 471 -2.90 -19.45 6.28
CA PRO A 471 -4.32 -19.23 5.99
C PRO A 471 -4.72 -17.75 5.98
N GLN A 472 -4.23 -16.96 6.93
CA GLN A 472 -4.51 -15.51 6.99
C GLN A 472 -3.93 -14.79 5.75
N PHE A 473 -2.68 -15.08 5.41
CA PHE A 473 -2.02 -14.54 4.23
C PHE A 473 -2.72 -14.96 2.93
N ALA A 474 -3.14 -16.22 2.81
CA ALA A 474 -3.89 -16.73 1.66
C ALA A 474 -5.25 -16.04 1.50
N LYS A 475 -5.97 -15.78 2.62
CA LYS A 475 -7.22 -14.99 2.60
C LYS A 475 -6.96 -13.59 2.03
N LEU A 476 -5.90 -12.92 2.46
CA LEU A 476 -5.52 -11.59 2.00
C LEU A 476 -5.12 -11.59 0.51
N GLN A 477 -4.27 -12.52 0.08
CA GLN A 477 -3.90 -12.67 -1.33
C GLN A 477 -5.11 -12.97 -2.22
N ALA A 478 -6.04 -13.81 -1.75
CA ALA A 478 -7.23 -14.15 -2.51
C ALA A 478 -8.14 -12.94 -2.72
N LEU A 479 -8.26 -12.05 -1.73
CA LEU A 479 -9.04 -10.81 -1.85
C LEU A 479 -8.50 -9.91 -2.98
N PHE A 480 -7.18 -9.63 -2.98
CA PHE A 480 -6.56 -8.78 -4.01
C PHE A 480 -6.44 -9.45 -5.39
N THR A 481 -6.43 -10.79 -5.46
CA THR A 481 -6.40 -11.51 -6.74
C THR A 481 -7.78 -11.56 -7.40
N LYS A 482 -8.83 -11.71 -6.60
CA LYS A 482 -10.22 -11.83 -7.08
C LYS A 482 -10.94 -10.48 -7.14
N THR A 483 -10.33 -9.41 -6.65
CA THR A 483 -10.98 -8.11 -6.59
C THR A 483 -11.41 -7.62 -7.97
N LYS A 484 -12.60 -7.04 -8.01
CA LYS A 484 -13.15 -6.33 -9.16
C LYS A 484 -13.50 -4.90 -8.77
N ASN A 485 -12.77 -4.33 -7.80
CA ASN A 485 -13.00 -2.98 -7.35
C ASN A 485 -12.75 -2.00 -8.50
N THR A 486 -13.81 -1.31 -8.93
CA THR A 486 -13.80 -0.43 -10.10
C THR A 486 -12.98 0.85 -9.87
N PHE A 487 -12.68 1.19 -8.61
CA PHE A 487 -12.00 2.44 -8.23
C PHE A 487 -10.51 2.26 -7.93
N LEU A 488 -9.98 1.04 -8.11
CA LEU A 488 -8.54 0.79 -8.06
C LEU A 488 -7.98 0.71 -9.47
N SER A 489 -6.84 1.35 -9.68
CA SER A 489 -6.06 1.18 -10.92
C SER A 489 -5.26 -0.13 -10.90
N ASP A 490 -4.82 -0.56 -12.07
CA ASP A 490 -3.88 -1.68 -12.18
C ASP A 490 -2.56 -1.39 -11.45
N ASP A 491 -2.14 -0.12 -11.39
CA ASP A 491 -0.95 0.33 -10.67
C ASP A 491 -1.14 0.22 -9.14
N ASP A 492 -2.29 0.64 -8.61
CA ASP A 492 -2.62 0.48 -7.19
C ASP A 492 -2.60 -1.01 -6.79
N LEU A 493 -3.18 -1.87 -7.63
CA LEU A 493 -3.20 -3.32 -7.42
C LEU A 493 -1.79 -3.93 -7.52
N SER A 494 -0.96 -3.45 -8.44
CA SER A 494 0.43 -3.88 -8.60
C SER A 494 1.26 -3.52 -7.37
N LEU A 495 1.12 -2.31 -6.85
CA LEU A 495 1.76 -1.87 -5.61
C LEU A 495 1.38 -2.79 -4.44
N MET A 496 0.08 -3.07 -4.27
CA MET A 496 -0.38 -3.97 -3.22
C MET A 496 0.18 -5.40 -3.38
N LYS A 497 0.20 -5.94 -4.60
CA LYS A 497 0.78 -7.25 -4.89
C LYS A 497 2.27 -7.33 -4.53
N ASN A 498 3.03 -6.25 -4.72
CA ASN A 498 4.44 -6.20 -4.35
C ASN A 498 4.65 -6.35 -2.83
N TYR A 499 3.85 -5.67 -2.00
CA TYR A 499 3.93 -5.83 -0.54
C TYR A 499 3.55 -7.24 -0.10
N LEU A 500 2.48 -7.81 -0.69
CA LEU A 500 2.08 -9.19 -0.42
C LEU A 500 3.17 -10.18 -0.83
N THR A 501 3.82 -9.98 -1.98
CA THR A 501 4.90 -10.87 -2.45
C THR A 501 6.09 -10.86 -1.49
N LYS A 502 6.50 -9.67 -1.02
CA LYS A 502 7.58 -9.53 -0.02
C LYS A 502 7.24 -10.24 1.29
N CYS A 503 6.02 -10.08 1.79
CA CYS A 503 5.57 -10.79 3.00
C CYS A 503 5.55 -12.32 2.78
N GLY A 504 5.11 -12.78 1.60
CA GLY A 504 5.18 -14.20 1.24
C GLY A 504 6.61 -14.75 1.24
N MET A 505 7.58 -14.01 0.72
CA MET A 505 9.00 -14.40 0.79
C MET A 505 9.48 -14.49 2.23
N HIS A 506 9.11 -13.52 3.08
CA HIS A 506 9.48 -13.50 4.50
C HIS A 506 8.90 -14.69 5.28
N ILE A 507 7.66 -15.10 4.99
CA ILE A 507 7.03 -16.31 5.56
C ILE A 507 7.88 -17.54 5.22
N GLU A 508 8.25 -17.70 3.94
CA GLU A 508 9.03 -18.86 3.51
C GLU A 508 10.46 -18.87 4.07
N GLU A 509 11.09 -17.70 4.22
CA GLU A 509 12.40 -17.57 4.86
C GLU A 509 12.38 -18.09 6.32
N ILE A 510 11.39 -17.66 7.11
CA ILE A 510 11.26 -18.10 8.51
C ILE A 510 10.86 -19.57 8.59
N TYR A 511 9.99 -20.04 7.69
CA TYR A 511 9.60 -21.44 7.62
C TYR A 511 10.82 -22.35 7.36
N VAL A 512 11.68 -21.99 6.40
CA VAL A 512 12.94 -22.71 6.13
C VAL A 512 13.88 -22.67 7.35
N LYS A 513 14.01 -21.51 8.01
CA LYS A 513 14.79 -21.40 9.27
C LYS A 513 14.26 -22.34 10.34
N ALA A 514 12.95 -22.43 10.52
CA ALA A 514 12.31 -23.32 11.49
C ALA A 514 12.54 -24.80 11.14
N GLN A 515 12.34 -25.19 9.88
CA GLN A 515 12.59 -26.57 9.42
C GLN A 515 14.03 -27.00 9.65
N ASN A 516 14.99 -26.13 9.36
CA ASN A 516 16.39 -26.47 9.58
C ASN A 516 16.74 -26.55 11.08
N THR A 517 16.12 -25.71 11.91
CA THR A 517 16.25 -25.78 13.37
C THR A 517 15.69 -27.09 13.92
N GLN A 518 14.53 -27.53 13.43
CA GLN A 518 13.92 -28.82 13.79
C GLN A 518 14.82 -30.01 13.47
N LYS A 519 15.55 -29.96 12.35
CA LYS A 519 16.49 -31.03 11.95
C LYS A 519 17.79 -31.05 12.77
N LEU A 520 18.09 -29.97 13.49
CA LEU A 520 19.34 -29.79 14.23
C LEU A 520 19.23 -30.12 15.72
N LEU A 521 18.08 -29.84 16.31
CA LEU A 521 17.70 -30.14 17.69
C LEU A 521 17.10 -31.54 17.77
#